data_AF-A0AB37ZQG3-F1
#
_entry.id   AF-A0AB37ZQG3-F1
#
_cell.length_a   1.000
_cell.length_b   1.000
_cell.length_c   1.000
_cell.angle_alpha   90.00
_cell.angle_beta   90.00
_cell.angle_gamma   90.00
#
_symmetry.space_group_name_H-M   'P 1'
#
loop_
_entity.id
_entity.type
_entity.pdbx_description
1 polymer ?
#
loop_
_entity_poly.entity_id
_entity_poly.type
_entity_poly.pdbx_seq_one_letter_code
_entity_poly.pdbx_strand_id
1 'polypeptide(L)'
;MTVPDEPPQDAITAYLLNTFRGVCRGRRYISGMGGVFPMPLSAREISDWLDARPSPIPREEVDDVIFELDRLFMDQGDEEED
;
A
#
# COMPACT_ATOMS: atom_id res chain seq x y z
N MET A 1 -4.18 33.65 14.24
CA MET A 1 -4.44 32.80 13.06
C MET A 1 -5.44 31.75 13.52
N THR A 2 -6.67 31.76 13.02
CA THR A 2 -7.65 30.72 13.32
C THR A 2 -7.13 29.42 12.73
N VAL A 3 -6.81 28.46 13.57
CA VAL A 3 -6.44 27.11 13.13
C VAL A 3 -7.66 26.57 12.37
N PRO A 4 -7.49 26.14 11.10
CA PRO A 4 -8.59 25.52 10.37
C PRO A 4 -9.07 24.27 11.11
N ASP A 5 -10.37 23.99 11.05
CA ASP A 5 -10.90 22.73 11.60
C ASP A 5 -10.22 21.54 10.90
N GLU A 6 -9.83 20.56 11.72
CA GLU A 6 -9.21 19.35 11.23
C GLU A 6 -10.18 18.63 10.28
N PRO A 7 -9.74 18.22 9.07
CA PRO A 7 -10.61 17.51 8.16
C PRO A 7 -11.16 16.24 8.83
N PRO A 8 -12.43 15.88 8.57
CA PRO A 8 -13.02 14.69 9.15
C PRO A 8 -12.17 13.45 8.81
N GLN A 9 -11.69 12.78 9.86
CA GLN A 9 -10.85 11.61 9.70
C GLN A 9 -11.72 10.38 9.42
N ASP A 10 -11.70 9.91 8.17
CA ASP A 10 -12.32 8.64 7.82
C ASP A 10 -11.45 7.48 8.32
N ALA A 11 -12.00 6.72 9.28
CA ALA A 11 -11.33 5.56 9.87
C ALA A 11 -11.03 4.46 8.83
N ILE A 12 -11.87 4.31 7.80
CA ILE A 12 -11.68 3.28 6.77
C ILE A 12 -10.52 3.69 5.85
N THR A 13 -10.53 4.92 5.37
CA THR A 13 -9.40 5.47 4.60
C THR A 13 -8.09 5.38 5.39
N ALA A 14 -8.10 5.76 6.67
CA ALA A 14 -6.92 5.65 7.52
C ALA A 14 -6.45 4.20 7.70
N TYR A 15 -7.37 3.25 7.81
CA TYR A 15 -7.07 1.82 7.87
C TYR A 15 -6.41 1.30 6.58
N LEU A 16 -6.97 1.64 5.42
CA LEU A 16 -6.46 1.21 4.11
C LEU A 16 -5.05 1.74 3.85
N LEU A 17 -4.82 3.02 4.12
CA LEU A 17 -3.50 3.65 3.97
C LEU A 17 -2.45 3.04 4.91
N ASN A 18 -2.82 2.76 6.16
CA ASN A 18 -1.93 2.09 7.11
C ASN A 18 -1.66 0.63 6.70
N THR A 19 -2.65 -0.06 6.15
CA THR A 19 -2.50 -1.42 5.64
C THR A 19 -1.53 -1.44 4.47
N PHE A 20 -1.69 -0.54 3.49
CA PHE A 20 -0.75 -0.39 2.38
C PHE A 20 0.67 -0.10 2.87
N ARG A 21 0.83 0.85 3.79
CA ARG A 21 2.13 1.18 4.39
C ARG A 21 2.77 -0.02 5.09
N GLY A 22 1.97 -0.86 5.73
CA GLY A 22 2.40 -2.09 6.38
C GLY A 22 2.89 -3.14 5.37
N VAL A 23 2.03 -3.45 4.40
CA VAL A 23 2.30 -4.45 3.35
C VAL A 23 3.51 -4.05 2.51
N CYS A 24 3.69 -2.77 2.18
CA CYS A 24 4.86 -2.27 1.45
C CYS A 24 6.20 -2.55 2.16
N ARG A 25 6.23 -2.76 3.49
CA ARG A 25 7.48 -3.16 4.18
C ARG A 25 7.87 -4.61 3.89
N GLY A 26 6.91 -5.45 3.53
CA GLY A 26 7.12 -6.82 3.10
C GLY A 26 7.43 -6.94 1.62
N ARG A 27 7.43 -5.84 0.86
CA ARG A 27 7.68 -5.84 -0.58
C ARG A 27 9.03 -6.47 -0.87
N ARG A 28 9.02 -7.41 -1.80
CA ARG A 28 10.23 -8.05 -2.29
C ARG A 28 10.87 -7.20 -3.37
N TYR A 29 12.20 -7.20 -3.39
CA TYR A 29 13.01 -6.49 -4.36
C TYR A 29 13.88 -7.48 -5.10
N ILE A 30 14.01 -7.30 -6.42
CA ILE A 30 14.98 -8.05 -7.23
C ILE A 30 16.20 -7.17 -7.43
N SER A 31 17.37 -7.69 -7.08
CA SER A 31 18.66 -7.08 -7.42
C SER A 31 19.24 -7.77 -8.66
N GLY A 32 19.71 -6.97 -9.62
CA GLY A 32 20.33 -7.44 -10.85
C GLY A 32 21.45 -6.51 -11.32
N MET A 33 22.03 -6.81 -12.48
CA MET A 33 23.12 -6.00 -13.07
C MET A 33 22.72 -4.54 -13.33
N GLY A 34 21.42 -4.24 -13.46
CA GLY A 34 20.89 -2.90 -13.71
C GLY A 34 20.39 -2.14 -12.47
N GLY A 35 20.45 -2.71 -11.26
CA GLY A 35 19.95 -2.04 -10.06
C GLY A 35 19.08 -2.94 -9.16
N VAL A 36 18.33 -2.29 -8.26
CA VAL A 36 17.38 -2.94 -7.35
C VAL A 36 15.98 -2.45 -7.69
N PHE A 37 15.12 -3.36 -8.16
CA PHE A 37 13.78 -3.03 -8.62
C PHE A 37 12.72 -3.60 -7.66
N PRO A 38 11.69 -2.81 -7.28
CA PRO A 38 10.56 -3.30 -6.52
C PRO A 38 9.77 -4.33 -7.33
N MET A 39 9.33 -5.41 -6.70
CA MET A 39 8.33 -6.29 -7.30
C MET A 39 6.91 -5.86 -6.95
N PRO A 40 5.91 -6.13 -7.81
CA PRO A 40 4.49 -5.96 -7.49
C PRO A 40 4.11 -6.71 -6.22
N LEU A 41 3.20 -6.13 -5.44
CA LEU A 41 2.64 -6.78 -4.27
C LEU A 41 1.82 -8.00 -4.69
N SER A 42 1.90 -9.03 -3.86
CA SER A 42 1.17 -10.27 -4.01
C SER A 42 0.10 -10.39 -2.94
N ALA A 43 -0.98 -11.12 -3.26
CA ALA A 43 -2.05 -11.42 -2.31
C ALA A 43 -1.54 -12.11 -1.02
N ARG A 44 -0.36 -12.75 -1.08
CA ARG A 44 0.28 -13.35 0.09
C ARG A 44 0.77 -12.30 1.08
N GLU A 45 1.46 -11.26 0.63
CA GLU A 45 1.94 -10.19 1.53
C GLU A 45 0.76 -9.47 2.21
N ILE A 46 -0.37 -9.34 1.50
CA ILE A 46 -1.61 -8.80 2.07
C ILE A 46 -2.20 -9.77 3.10
N SER A 47 -2.26 -11.07 2.79
CA SER A 47 -2.78 -12.09 3.70
C SER A 47 -1.97 -12.17 4.99
N ASP A 48 -0.64 -12.22 4.88
CA ASP A 48 0.27 -12.28 6.03
C ASP A 48 0.09 -11.06 6.96
N TRP A 49 -0.21 -9.89 6.39
CA TRP A 49 -0.53 -8.69 7.17
C TRP A 49 -1.90 -8.77 7.86
N LEU A 50 -2.93 -9.22 7.13
CA LEU A 50 -4.30 -9.32 7.65
C LEU A 50 -4.46 -10.41 8.71
N ASP A 51 -3.66 -11.48 8.64
CA ASP A 51 -3.61 -12.52 9.67
C ASP A 51 -3.12 -11.94 11.02
N ALA A 52 -2.21 -10.98 10.99
CA ALA A 52 -1.73 -10.28 12.18
C ALA A 52 -2.65 -9.13 12.63
N ARG A 53 -3.38 -8.51 11.69
CA ARG A 53 -4.31 -7.40 11.94
C ARG A 53 -5.60 -7.59 11.14
N PRO A 54 -6.65 -8.17 11.75
CA PRO A 54 -7.93 -8.40 11.09
C PRO A 54 -8.54 -7.12 10.50
N SER A 55 -9.09 -7.24 9.30
CA SER A 55 -9.74 -6.14 8.58
C SER A 55 -11.13 -5.80 9.14
N PRO A 56 -11.51 -4.51 9.25
CA PRO A 56 -12.87 -4.09 9.55
C PRO A 56 -13.82 -4.16 8.33
N ILE A 57 -13.30 -4.35 7.12
CA ILE A 57 -14.03 -4.43 5.84
C ILE A 57 -13.76 -5.76 5.11
N PRO A 58 -14.58 -6.14 4.11
CA PRO A 58 -14.37 -7.37 3.35
C PRO A 58 -12.96 -7.47 2.73
N ARG A 59 -12.42 -8.68 2.65
CA ARG A 59 -11.08 -8.94 2.11
C ARG A 59 -10.92 -8.45 0.66
N GLU A 60 -11.95 -8.65 -0.16
CA GLU A 60 -11.98 -8.24 -1.56
C GLU A 60 -11.77 -6.73 -1.71
N GLU A 61 -12.47 -5.92 -0.89
CA GLU A 61 -12.31 -4.47 -0.90
C GLU A 61 -10.90 -4.02 -0.47
N VAL A 62 -10.28 -4.73 0.48
CA VAL A 62 -8.89 -4.45 0.85
C VAL A 62 -7.97 -4.76 -0.32
N ASP A 63 -8.09 -5.96 -0.92
CA ASP A 63 -7.24 -6.39 -2.01
C ASP A 63 -7.30 -5.41 -3.19
N ASP A 64 -8.51 -5.02 -3.63
CA ASP A 64 -8.71 -4.08 -4.73
C ASP A 64 -8.01 -2.74 -4.47
N VAL A 65 -8.18 -2.17 -3.28
CA VAL A 65 -7.56 -0.89 -2.92
C VAL A 65 -6.03 -1.03 -2.85
N ILE A 66 -5.54 -2.10 -2.23
CA ILE A 66 -4.09 -2.30 -2.06
C ILE A 66 -3.41 -2.53 -3.41
N PHE A 67 -4.03 -3.28 -4.32
CA PHE A 67 -3.48 -3.48 -5.66
C PHE A 67 -3.50 -2.21 -6.51
N GLU A 68 -4.53 -1.37 -6.40
CA GLU A 68 -4.55 -0.10 -7.14
C GLU A 68 -3.52 0.90 -6.57
N LEU A 69 -3.36 0.95 -5.24
CA LEU A 69 -2.28 1.73 -4.62
C LEU A 69 -0.89 1.21 -5.00
N ASP A 70 -0.74 -0.10 -5.12
CA ASP A 70 0.50 -0.73 -5.59
C ASP A 70 0.83 -0.31 -7.01
N ARG A 71 -0.16 -0.37 -7.91
CA ARG A 71 -0.02 0.08 -9.28
C ARG A 71 0.40 1.55 -9.37
N LEU A 72 -0.26 2.43 -8.63
CA LEU A 72 0.09 3.85 -8.59
C LEU A 72 1.53 4.09 -8.10
N PHE A 73 1.99 3.30 -7.14
CA PHE A 73 3.37 3.36 -6.66
C PHE A 73 4.38 2.89 -7.72
N MET A 74 4.06 1.81 -8.45
CA MET A 74 4.90 1.30 -9.52
C MET A 74 4.97 2.28 -10.69
N ASP A 75 3.84 2.87 -11.09
CA ASP A 75 3.77 3.86 -12.18
C ASP A 75 4.61 5.12 -11.85
N GLN A 76 4.62 5.57 -10.59
CA GLN A 76 5.49 6.69 -10.16
C GLN A 76 6.99 6.37 -10.22
N GLY A 77 7.36 5.12 -9.96
CA GLY A 77 8.76 4.68 -10.05
C GLY A 77 9.28 4.67 -11.48
N ASP A 78 8.42 4.35 -12.45
CA ASP A 78 8.77 4.38 -13.87
C ASP A 78 8.92 5.82 -14.40
N GLU A 79 8.11 6.78 -13.91
CA GLU A 79 8.20 8.20 -14.30
C GLU A 79 9.45 8.93 -13.76
N GLU A 80 10.07 8.46 -12.67
CA GLU A 80 11.32 9.03 -12.14
C GLU A 80 12.59 8.54 -12.88
N GLU A 81 12.48 7.52 -13.74
CA GLU A 81 13.59 6.95 -14.52
C GLU A 81 13.74 7.55 -15.95
N ASP A 82 12.83 8.43 -16.40
CA ASP A 82 12.89 9.18 -17.68
C ASP A 82 13.54 10.58 -17.57
#